data_AF-A0A0Q4L602-F1
#
_entry.id   AF-A0A0Q4L602-F1
#
_cell.length_a   1.000
_cell.length_b   1.000
_cell.length_c   1.000
_cell.angle_alpha   90.00
_cell.angle_beta   90.00
_cell.angle_gamma   90.00
#
_symmetry.space_group_name_H-M   'P 1'
#
loop_
_entity.id
_entity.type
_entity.pdbx_description
1 polymer ?
#
loop_
_entity_poly.entity_id
_entity_poly.type
_entity_poly.pdbx_seq_one_letter_code
_entity_poly.pdbx_strand_id
1 'polypeptide(L)'
;MLQLLAILLQALPSPPVPAPPADSLAAAIQLWADHPPEEFTRQQAIDSAVAEATRQALLMVGMQPSPKLSVTKIYLGAYDRLKPLIARQVPVNRSQLDTAVAACAVDGIARRLSTSEIAEVRKSLSTAAGQKFWEAAGITDRPLEGCYQAALNLKPVAADYLAAGLRPPTPPKPLKPDMSIVY
;
A
#
# COMPACT_ATOMS: atom_id res chain seq x y z
N MET A 1 17.17 34.80 -18.83
CA MET A 1 16.02 34.12 -19.47
C MET A 1 16.05 32.58 -19.40
N LEU A 2 16.89 31.94 -18.55
CA LEU A 2 16.87 30.47 -18.39
C LEU A 2 15.98 29.96 -17.22
N GLN A 3 15.58 30.81 -16.28
CA GLN A 3 14.82 30.38 -15.10
C GLN A 3 13.32 30.18 -15.35
N LEU A 4 12.76 30.76 -16.42
CA LEU A 4 11.36 30.58 -16.80
C LEU A 4 11.05 29.20 -17.41
N LEU A 5 12.05 28.51 -17.97
CA LEU A 5 11.88 27.16 -18.54
C LEU A 5 11.80 26.06 -17.48
N ALA A 6 12.40 26.24 -16.31
CA ALA A 6 12.39 25.24 -15.23
C ALA A 6 11.03 25.16 -14.50
N ILE A 7 10.26 26.25 -14.48
CA ILE A 7 8.98 26.32 -13.77
C ILE A 7 7.84 25.75 -14.62
N LEU A 8 7.94 25.81 -15.95
CA LEU A 8 6.99 25.17 -16.87
C LEU A 8 7.04 23.64 -16.87
N LEU A 9 8.15 23.04 -16.42
CA LEU A 9 8.33 21.58 -16.34
C LEU A 9 7.70 20.95 -15.08
N GLN A 10 7.28 21.73 -14.09
CA GLN A 10 6.71 21.20 -12.83
C GLN A 10 5.19 21.08 -12.83
N ALA A 11 4.52 21.45 -13.93
CA ALA A 11 3.05 21.40 -14.05
C ALA A 11 2.58 20.54 -15.23
N LEU A 12 3.46 19.76 -15.86
CA LEU A 12 3.00 18.74 -16.81
C LEU A 12 2.37 17.61 -15.98
N PRO A 13 1.07 17.30 -16.18
CA PRO A 13 0.51 16.07 -15.61
C PRO A 13 1.41 14.93 -16.07
N SER A 14 1.85 14.10 -15.12
CA SER A 14 2.65 12.93 -15.47
C SER A 14 1.97 12.20 -16.62
N PRO A 15 2.69 11.87 -17.71
CA PRO A 15 2.07 11.21 -18.85
C PRO A 15 1.30 9.99 -18.34
N PRO A 16 0.07 9.75 -18.85
CA PRO A 16 -0.73 8.63 -18.39
C PRO A 16 0.08 7.35 -18.49
N VAL A 17 0.12 6.60 -17.40
CA VAL A 17 0.85 5.33 -17.36
C VAL A 17 0.26 4.43 -18.45
N PRO A 18 1.07 3.94 -19.42
CA PRO A 18 0.55 3.12 -20.53
C PRO A 18 -0.20 1.90 -20.00
N ALA A 19 -1.29 1.49 -20.65
CA ALA A 19 -1.98 0.24 -20.26
C ALA A 19 -1.06 -0.99 -20.44
N PRO A 20 -1.22 -2.06 -19.63
CA PRO A 20 -0.48 -3.30 -19.87
C PRO A 20 -0.88 -3.92 -21.22
N PRO A 21 -0.01 -4.76 -21.81
CA PRO A 21 -0.37 -5.55 -23.00
C PRO A 21 -1.64 -6.38 -22.75
N ALA A 22 -2.57 -6.36 -23.70
CA ALA A 22 -3.87 -7.02 -23.55
C ALA A 22 -3.75 -8.53 -23.32
N ASP A 23 -2.82 -9.19 -24.03
CA ASP A 23 -2.58 -10.64 -23.88
C ASP A 23 -2.00 -10.99 -22.50
N SER A 24 -1.06 -10.17 -22.00
CA SER A 24 -0.53 -10.32 -20.63
C SER A 24 -1.63 -10.10 -19.60
N LEU A 25 -2.53 -9.14 -19.82
CA LEU A 25 -3.66 -8.87 -18.92
C LEU A 25 -4.62 -10.06 -18.88
N ALA A 26 -5.02 -10.59 -20.04
CA ALA A 26 -5.88 -11.76 -20.12
C ALA A 26 -5.24 -12.99 -19.44
N ALA A 27 -3.94 -13.21 -19.66
CA ALA A 27 -3.21 -14.29 -19.01
C ALA A 27 -3.12 -14.11 -17.48
N ALA A 28 -2.91 -12.89 -17.00
CA ALA A 28 -2.86 -12.57 -15.57
C ALA A 28 -4.23 -12.78 -14.90
N ILE A 29 -5.33 -12.42 -15.57
CA ILE A 29 -6.70 -12.70 -15.10
C ILE A 29 -6.90 -14.20 -14.95
N GLN A 30 -6.50 -15.00 -15.96
CA GLN A 30 -6.64 -16.46 -15.89
C GLN A 30 -5.78 -17.07 -14.78
N LEU A 31 -4.53 -16.61 -14.63
CA LEU A 31 -3.66 -17.03 -13.53
C LEU A 31 -4.33 -16.81 -12.17
N TRP A 32 -4.92 -15.63 -11.96
CA TRP A 32 -5.60 -15.27 -10.72
C TRP A 32 -6.86 -16.09 -10.47
N ALA A 33 -7.61 -16.42 -11.54
CA ALA A 33 -8.81 -17.24 -11.45
C ALA A 33 -8.50 -18.70 -11.09
N ASP A 34 -7.42 -19.25 -11.64
CA ASP A 34 -7.00 -20.63 -11.39
C ASP A 34 -6.33 -20.80 -10.03
N HIS A 35 -5.63 -19.76 -9.58
CA HIS A 35 -4.87 -19.76 -8.33
C HIS A 35 -5.20 -18.50 -7.51
N PRO A 36 -6.45 -18.37 -7.02
CA PRO A 36 -6.82 -17.23 -6.19
C PRO A 36 -6.03 -17.26 -4.88
N PRO A 37 -5.63 -16.11 -4.34
CA PRO A 37 -4.94 -16.07 -3.05
C PRO A 37 -5.83 -16.68 -1.95
N GLU A 38 -5.20 -17.31 -0.96
CA GLU A 38 -5.93 -17.85 0.18
C GLU A 38 -6.50 -16.74 1.08
N GLU A 39 -7.50 -17.08 1.88
CA GLU A 39 -8.08 -16.13 2.85
C GLU A 39 -7.04 -15.65 3.86
N PHE A 40 -6.18 -16.56 4.32
CA PHE A 40 -5.08 -16.22 5.22
C PHE A 40 -4.14 -15.18 4.62
N THR A 41 -3.74 -15.35 3.36
CA THR A 41 -2.89 -14.39 2.63
C THR A 41 -3.54 -13.01 2.54
N ARG A 42 -4.84 -12.95 2.21
CA ARG A 42 -5.58 -11.67 2.19
C ARG A 42 -5.58 -11.02 3.57
N GLN A 43 -5.83 -11.78 4.63
CA GLN A 43 -5.84 -11.25 5.99
C GLN A 43 -4.45 -10.75 6.40
N GLN A 44 -3.39 -11.47 6.07
CA GLN A 44 -2.01 -11.04 6.32
C GLN A 44 -1.67 -9.72 5.61
N ALA A 45 -2.10 -9.56 4.35
CA ALA A 45 -1.89 -8.31 3.61
C ALA A 45 -2.64 -7.11 4.24
N ILE A 46 -3.86 -7.34 4.74
CA ILE A 46 -4.62 -6.34 5.50
C ILE A 46 -3.89 -5.98 6.81
N ASP A 47 -3.41 -6.98 7.54
CA ASP A 47 -2.69 -6.76 8.79
C ASP A 47 -1.39 -5.98 8.56
N SER A 48 -0.69 -6.26 7.45
CA SER A 48 0.48 -5.49 7.01
C SER A 48 0.11 -4.05 6.66
N ALA A 49 -1.01 -3.82 5.98
CA ALA A 49 -1.49 -2.47 5.68
C ALA A 49 -1.81 -1.67 6.94
N VAL A 50 -2.47 -2.30 7.93
CA VAL A 50 -2.72 -1.70 9.25
C VAL A 50 -1.41 -1.41 9.98
N ALA A 51 -0.45 -2.34 9.94
CA ALA A 51 0.85 -2.18 10.58
C ALA A 51 1.67 -1.03 9.97
N GLU A 52 1.66 -0.89 8.65
CA GLU A 52 2.33 0.21 7.95
C GLU A 52 1.65 1.55 8.24
N ALA A 53 0.31 1.61 8.16
CA ALA A 53 -0.43 2.82 8.51
C ALA A 53 -0.15 3.27 9.96
N THR A 54 -0.04 2.31 10.89
CA THR A 54 0.32 2.60 12.29
C THR A 54 1.76 3.15 12.40
N ARG A 55 2.72 2.56 11.69
CA ARG A 55 4.11 3.05 11.65
C ARG A 55 4.18 4.48 11.12
N GLN A 56 3.53 4.75 9.99
CA GLN A 56 3.47 6.09 9.39
C GLN A 56 2.78 7.10 10.31
N ALA A 57 1.72 6.69 11.00
CA ALA A 57 1.01 7.54 11.95
C ALA A 57 1.87 7.97 13.14
N LEU A 58 2.66 7.05 13.71
CA LEU A 58 3.61 7.36 14.77
C LEU A 58 4.75 8.25 14.27
N LEU A 59 5.23 8.01 13.06
CA LEU A 59 6.24 8.83 12.40
C LEU A 59 5.77 10.29 12.27
N MET A 60 4.51 10.51 11.87
CA MET A 60 3.94 11.86 11.73
C MET A 60 3.89 12.67 13.04
N VAL A 61 3.90 12.00 14.20
CA VAL A 61 3.95 12.64 15.51
C VAL A 61 5.36 12.62 16.13
N GLY A 62 6.37 12.29 15.31
CA GLY A 62 7.78 12.31 15.71
C GLY A 62 8.23 11.09 16.53
N MET A 63 7.45 10.00 16.54
CA MET A 63 7.83 8.75 17.21
C MET A 63 8.44 7.76 16.22
N GLN A 64 9.66 7.30 16.51
CA GLN A 64 10.38 6.32 15.71
C GLN A 64 11.02 5.24 16.60
N PRO A 65 11.22 4.01 16.10
CA PRO A 65 12.03 3.00 16.77
C PRO A 65 13.45 3.51 17.03
N SER A 66 14.06 3.06 18.12
CA SER A 66 15.42 3.48 18.50
C SER A 66 16.22 2.31 19.08
N PRO A 67 17.55 2.24 18.87
CA PRO A 67 18.39 1.25 19.55
C PRO A 67 18.33 1.36 21.09
N LYS A 68 17.91 2.50 21.64
CA LYS A 68 17.70 2.67 23.08
C LYS A 68 16.42 1.94 23.51
N LEU A 69 16.58 0.94 24.36
CA LEU A 69 15.47 0.10 24.86
C LEU A 69 14.31 0.92 25.46
N SER A 70 14.62 1.98 26.22
CA SER A 70 13.59 2.86 26.81
C SER A 70 12.72 3.55 25.76
N VAL A 71 13.33 4.07 24.70
CA VAL A 71 12.63 4.72 23.60
C VAL A 71 11.82 3.71 22.78
N THR A 72 12.38 2.52 22.53
CA THR A 72 11.66 1.44 21.87
C THR A 72 10.46 0.95 22.67
N LYS A 73 10.55 0.85 24.00
CA LYS A 73 9.40 0.51 24.85
C LYS A 73 8.28 1.55 24.74
N ILE A 74 8.61 2.84 24.68
CA ILE A 74 7.63 3.92 24.48
C ILE A 74 6.97 3.79 23.11
N TYR A 75 7.78 3.58 22.06
CA TYR A 75 7.30 3.38 20.69
C TYR A 75 6.35 2.18 20.61
N LEU A 76 6.74 1.02 21.13
CA LEU A 76 5.92 -0.19 21.13
C LEU A 76 4.61 0.01 21.90
N GLY A 77 4.66 0.66 23.07
CA GLY A 77 3.45 0.98 23.82
C GLY A 77 2.51 1.91 23.05
N ALA A 78 3.03 2.89 22.32
CA ALA A 78 2.22 3.76 21.45
C ALA A 78 1.64 2.98 20.26
N TYR A 79 2.45 2.12 19.65
CA TYR A 79 2.05 1.24 18.55
C TYR A 79 0.90 0.31 18.96
N ASP A 80 1.02 -0.36 20.10
CA ASP A 80 0.01 -1.31 20.60
C ASP A 80 -1.32 -0.64 20.93
N ARG A 81 -1.30 0.65 21.33
CA ARG A 81 -2.53 1.42 21.56
C ARG A 81 -3.16 1.94 20.27
N LEU A 82 -2.36 2.35 19.28
CA LEU A 82 -2.86 2.97 18.05
C LEU A 82 -3.29 1.93 17.01
N LYS A 83 -2.57 0.81 16.87
CA LYS A 83 -2.87 -0.26 15.92
C LYS A 83 -4.34 -0.72 15.96
N PRO A 84 -4.94 -1.06 17.12
CA PRO A 84 -6.33 -1.51 17.16
C PRO A 84 -7.35 -0.42 16.81
N LEU A 85 -7.01 0.87 16.94
CA LEU A 85 -7.89 1.97 16.54
C LEU A 85 -7.93 2.09 15.01
N ILE A 86 -6.77 2.02 14.36
CA ILE A 86 -6.65 2.01 12.90
C ILE A 86 -7.32 0.76 12.31
N ALA A 87 -7.16 -0.41 12.95
CA ALA A 87 -7.76 -1.66 12.48
C ALA A 87 -9.30 -1.61 12.38
N ARG A 88 -9.98 -0.79 13.21
CA ARG A 88 -11.45 -0.62 13.16
C ARG A 88 -11.93 0.07 11.89
N GLN A 89 -11.05 0.76 11.18
CA GLN A 89 -11.38 1.40 9.91
C GLN A 89 -11.42 0.41 8.74
N VAL A 90 -10.92 -0.81 8.93
CA VAL A 90 -11.01 -1.87 7.92
C VAL A 90 -12.48 -2.31 7.79
N PRO A 91 -13.07 -2.29 6.58
CA PRO A 91 -14.46 -2.69 6.38
C PRO A 91 -14.74 -4.13 6.83
N VAL A 92 -15.91 -4.33 7.45
CA VAL A 92 -16.40 -5.67 7.83
C VAL A 92 -16.83 -6.45 6.58
N ASN A 93 -17.50 -5.79 5.63
CA ASN A 93 -17.83 -6.36 4.33
C ASN A 93 -16.81 -5.89 3.29
N ARG A 94 -16.03 -6.83 2.75
CA ARG A 94 -14.85 -6.55 1.93
C ARG A 94 -15.02 -6.88 0.46
N SER A 95 -16.19 -7.34 0.00
CA SER A 95 -16.35 -7.85 -1.37
C SER A 95 -15.93 -6.85 -2.47
N GLN A 96 -16.30 -5.58 -2.32
CA GLN A 96 -15.90 -4.52 -3.26
C GLN A 96 -14.41 -4.17 -3.15
N LEU A 97 -13.87 -4.16 -1.93
CA LEU A 97 -12.44 -3.94 -1.67
C LEU A 97 -11.60 -5.04 -2.31
N ASP A 98 -11.95 -6.30 -2.09
CA ASP A 98 -11.26 -7.47 -2.61
C ASP A 98 -11.25 -7.48 -4.14
N THR A 99 -12.35 -7.04 -4.76
CA THR A 99 -12.45 -6.88 -6.21
C THR A 99 -11.47 -5.82 -6.73
N ALA A 100 -11.43 -4.64 -6.09
CA ALA A 100 -10.52 -3.57 -6.48
C ALA A 100 -9.03 -3.97 -6.27
N VAL A 101 -8.75 -4.69 -5.18
CA VAL A 101 -7.41 -5.19 -4.88
C VAL A 101 -6.97 -6.27 -5.86
N ALA A 102 -7.85 -7.19 -6.23
CA ALA A 102 -7.57 -8.18 -7.27
C ALA A 102 -7.25 -7.51 -8.61
N ALA A 103 -8.04 -6.51 -9.01
CA ALA A 103 -7.76 -5.75 -10.23
C ALA A 103 -6.39 -5.05 -10.19
N CYS A 104 -6.03 -4.44 -9.07
CA CYS A 104 -4.71 -3.83 -8.86
C CYS A 104 -3.56 -4.85 -8.97
N ALA A 105 -3.71 -6.02 -8.36
CA ALA A 105 -2.68 -7.05 -8.38
C ALA A 105 -2.51 -7.67 -9.78
N VAL A 106 -3.63 -7.94 -10.48
CA VAL A 106 -3.65 -8.45 -11.86
C VAL A 106 -2.99 -7.46 -12.82
N ASP A 107 -3.32 -6.18 -12.74
CA ASP A 107 -2.68 -5.12 -13.52
C ASP A 107 -1.17 -5.06 -13.25
N GLY A 108 -0.76 -5.17 -11.98
CA GLY A 108 0.65 -5.22 -11.58
C GLY A 108 1.42 -6.41 -12.18
N ILE A 109 0.79 -7.59 -12.25
CA ILE A 109 1.37 -8.79 -12.90
C ILE A 109 1.49 -8.56 -14.41
N ALA A 110 0.41 -8.12 -15.06
CA ALA A 110 0.34 -7.92 -16.50
C ALA A 110 1.34 -6.89 -17.04
N ARG A 111 1.73 -5.91 -16.21
CA ARG A 111 2.76 -4.92 -16.54
C ARG A 111 4.18 -5.46 -16.46
N ARG A 112 4.43 -6.44 -15.59
CA ARG A 112 5.78 -6.92 -15.28
C ARG A 112 6.15 -8.18 -16.05
N LEU A 113 5.16 -8.98 -16.40
CA LEU A 113 5.35 -10.28 -17.03
C LEU A 113 4.71 -10.33 -18.42
N SER A 114 5.42 -10.95 -19.34
CA SER A 114 4.91 -11.39 -20.64
C SER A 114 3.94 -12.58 -20.48
N THR A 115 3.13 -12.81 -21.51
CA THR A 115 2.23 -13.97 -21.58
C THR A 115 2.94 -15.31 -21.36
N SER A 116 4.16 -15.48 -21.89
CA SER A 116 4.95 -16.70 -21.72
C SER A 116 5.43 -16.88 -20.27
N GLU A 117 5.90 -15.81 -19.63
CA GLU A 117 6.31 -15.87 -18.21
C GLU A 117 5.12 -16.18 -17.31
N ILE A 118 3.95 -15.60 -17.60
CA ILE A 118 2.70 -15.90 -16.86
C ILE A 118 2.32 -17.38 -17.03
N ALA A 119 2.49 -17.95 -18.22
CA ALA A 119 2.23 -19.37 -18.46
C ALA A 119 3.19 -20.28 -17.68
N GLU A 120 4.47 -19.90 -17.56
CA GLU A 120 5.45 -20.63 -16.73
C GLU A 120 5.10 -20.58 -15.24
N VAL A 121 4.73 -19.40 -14.74
CA VAL A 121 4.27 -19.23 -13.34
C VAL A 121 3.04 -20.11 -13.08
N ARG A 122 2.05 -20.09 -13.97
CA ARG A 122 0.84 -20.94 -13.87
C ARG A 122 1.20 -22.42 -13.80
N LYS A 123 2.10 -22.89 -14.67
CA LYS A 123 2.57 -24.29 -14.66
C LYS A 123 3.28 -24.63 -13.35
N SER A 124 4.10 -23.73 -12.82
CA SER A 124 4.77 -23.92 -11.53
C SER A 124 3.76 -24.08 -10.38
N LEU A 125 2.77 -23.17 -10.31
CA LEU A 125 1.71 -23.18 -9.30
C LEU A 125 0.79 -24.40 -9.37
N SER A 126 0.62 -25.00 -10.55
CA SER A 126 -0.15 -26.25 -10.69
C SER A 126 0.51 -27.47 -10.02
N THR A 127 1.71 -27.33 -9.47
CA THR A 127 2.42 -28.39 -8.74
C THR A 127 2.47 -28.08 -7.25
N ALA A 128 2.33 -29.11 -6.40
CA ALA A 128 2.40 -28.93 -4.94
C ALA A 128 3.75 -28.37 -4.46
N ALA A 129 4.85 -28.71 -5.15
CA ALA A 129 6.17 -28.18 -4.84
C ALA A 129 6.29 -26.70 -5.22
N GLY A 130 5.78 -26.31 -6.39
CA GLY A 130 5.74 -24.91 -6.81
C GLY A 130 4.89 -24.07 -5.87
N GLN A 131 3.67 -24.50 -5.56
CA GLN A 131 2.79 -23.79 -4.63
C GLN A 131 3.48 -23.52 -3.28
N LYS A 132 4.08 -24.54 -2.65
CA LYS A 132 4.84 -24.36 -1.39
C LYS A 132 6.02 -23.40 -1.52
N PHE A 133 6.73 -23.43 -2.66
CA PHE A 133 7.84 -22.50 -2.90
C PHE A 133 7.35 -21.05 -2.97
N TRP A 134 6.27 -20.81 -3.70
CA TRP A 134 5.70 -19.47 -3.89
C TRP A 134 5.12 -18.90 -2.59
N GLU A 135 4.45 -19.73 -1.79
CA GLU A 135 4.00 -19.40 -0.43
C GLU A 135 5.19 -19.04 0.48
N ALA A 136 6.24 -19.86 0.49
CA ALA A 136 7.43 -19.60 1.31
C ALA A 136 8.21 -18.35 0.87
N ALA A 137 8.20 -18.02 -0.43
CA ALA A 137 8.87 -16.86 -1.00
C ALA A 137 8.05 -15.55 -0.85
N GLY A 138 6.76 -15.65 -0.54
CA GLY A 138 5.85 -14.50 -0.37
C GLY A 138 5.64 -13.67 -1.64
N ILE A 139 5.87 -14.25 -2.83
CA ILE A 139 5.83 -13.48 -4.09
C ILE A 139 4.39 -13.28 -4.58
N THR A 140 3.46 -14.17 -4.24
CA THR A 140 2.02 -13.96 -4.42
C THR A 140 1.45 -12.90 -3.46
N ASP A 141 2.11 -12.70 -2.33
CA ASP A 141 1.53 -12.00 -1.17
C ASP A 141 1.91 -10.52 -1.15
N ARG A 142 3.13 -10.16 -1.59
CA ARG A 142 3.60 -8.77 -1.66
C ARG A 142 2.79 -7.87 -2.62
N PRO A 143 2.33 -8.33 -3.79
CA PRO A 143 1.47 -7.51 -4.66
C PRO A 143 0.18 -7.09 -3.96
N LEU A 144 -0.40 -7.99 -3.15
CA LEU A 144 -1.63 -7.71 -2.40
C LEU A 144 -1.42 -6.67 -1.31
N GLU A 145 -0.28 -6.70 -0.60
CA GLU A 145 0.02 -5.73 0.46
C GLU A 145 -0.06 -4.29 -0.04
N GLY A 146 0.65 -3.97 -1.13
CA GLY A 146 0.63 -2.61 -1.70
C GLY A 146 -0.75 -2.21 -2.21
N CYS A 147 -1.49 -3.13 -2.82
CA CYS A 147 -2.84 -2.88 -3.31
C CYS A 147 -3.83 -2.67 -2.15
N TYR A 148 -3.76 -3.44 -1.07
CA TYR A 148 -4.59 -3.22 0.13
C TYR A 148 -4.22 -1.92 0.84
N GLN A 149 -2.93 -1.59 0.95
CA GLN A 149 -2.50 -0.30 1.51
C GLN A 149 -3.11 0.88 0.75
N ALA A 150 -3.06 0.84 -0.58
CA ALA A 150 -3.63 1.88 -1.43
C ALA A 150 -5.18 1.91 -1.35
N ALA A 151 -5.82 0.75 -1.42
CA ALA A 151 -7.28 0.65 -1.45
C ALA A 151 -7.94 0.96 -0.10
N LEU A 152 -7.32 0.53 1.01
CA LEU A 152 -7.80 0.85 2.36
C LEU A 152 -7.50 2.31 2.74
N ASN A 153 -6.38 2.87 2.27
CA ASN A 153 -5.97 4.26 2.52
C ASN A 153 -6.12 4.67 4.01
N LEU A 154 -5.71 3.77 4.91
CA LEU A 154 -5.93 3.91 6.34
C LEU A 154 -5.17 5.13 6.87
N LYS A 155 -5.91 6.06 7.49
CA LYS A 155 -5.36 7.28 8.07
C LYS A 155 -6.03 7.53 9.41
N PRO A 156 -5.29 7.46 10.54
CA PRO A 156 -5.88 7.80 11.82
C PRO A 156 -6.33 9.27 11.83
N VAL A 157 -7.49 9.51 12.42
CA VAL A 157 -7.99 10.87 12.65
C VAL A 157 -7.48 11.38 14.00
N ALA A 158 -7.62 12.68 14.25
CA ALA A 158 -7.17 13.28 15.52
C ALA A 158 -7.74 12.56 16.76
N ALA A 159 -8.98 12.06 16.70
CA ALA A 159 -9.59 11.29 17.77
C ALA A 159 -8.85 9.96 18.06
N ASP A 160 -8.30 9.29 17.04
CA ASP A 160 -7.55 8.04 17.22
C ASP A 160 -6.24 8.29 17.97
N TYR A 161 -5.54 9.39 17.65
CA TYR A 161 -4.35 9.79 18.38
C TYR A 161 -4.66 10.06 19.85
N LEU A 162 -5.71 10.84 20.12
CA LEU A 162 -6.14 11.16 21.48
C LEU A 162 -6.55 9.91 22.26
N ALA A 163 -7.29 8.99 21.63
CA ALA A 163 -7.67 7.71 22.23
C ALA A 163 -6.46 6.81 22.53
N ALA A 164 -5.39 6.92 21.73
CA ALA A 164 -4.11 6.25 22.00
C ALA A 164 -3.23 6.98 23.05
N GLY A 165 -3.70 8.10 23.61
CA GLY A 165 -2.94 8.94 24.54
C GLY A 165 -1.78 9.70 23.86
N LEU A 166 -1.91 9.98 22.56
CA LEU A 166 -0.93 10.66 21.73
C LEU A 166 -1.41 12.06 21.37
N ARG A 167 -0.47 12.96 21.10
CA ARG A 167 -0.78 14.26 20.52
C ARG A 167 -1.01 14.11 19.00
N PRO A 168 -2.12 14.61 18.45
CA PRO A 168 -2.33 14.61 17.00
C PRO A 168 -1.23 15.40 16.25
N PRO A 169 -0.94 15.05 14.99
CA PRO A 169 0.01 15.81 14.17
C PRO A 169 -0.46 17.26 14.00
N THR A 170 0.48 18.20 13.96
CA THR A 170 0.15 19.62 13.73
C THR A 170 -0.13 19.80 12.24
N PRO A 171 -1.25 20.45 11.84
CA PRO A 171 -1.51 20.73 10.44
C PRO A 171 -0.35 21.55 9.84
N PRO A 172 0.02 21.30 8.57
CA PRO A 172 0.98 22.16 7.89
C PRO A 172 0.48 23.61 7.95
N LYS A 173 1.38 24.54 8.27
CA LYS A 173 1.03 25.97 8.27
C LYS A 173 0.49 26.35 6.89
N PRO A 174 -0.61 27.12 6.79
CA PRO A 174 -1.07 27.64 5.51
C PRO A 174 0.10 28.32 4.80
N LEU A 175 0.32 27.99 3.52
CA LEU A 175 1.20 28.78 2.67
C LEU A 175 0.67 30.21 2.72
N LYS A 176 1.53 31.16 3.11
CA LYS A 176 1.13 32.57 3.27
C LYS A 176 0.49 33.06 1.96
N PRO A 177 -0.78 33.49 1.98
CA PRO A 177 -1.41 34.12 0.84
C PRO A 177 -0.94 35.58 0.81
N ASP A 178 0.30 35.84 0.42
CA ASP A 178 0.78 37.18 0.04
C ASP A 178 2.24 37.14 -0.42
N MET A 179 2.45 36.53 -1.59
CA MET A 179 3.48 37.00 -2.50
C MET A 179 2.79 37.28 -3.82
N SER A 180 2.13 38.44 -3.87
CA SER A 180 1.77 39.12 -5.10
C SER A 180 3.01 39.16 -6.01
N ILE A 181 3.01 38.33 -7.04
CA ILE A 181 3.92 38.49 -8.16
C ILE A 181 3.46 39.78 -8.86
N VAL A 182 4.22 40.85 -8.68
CA VAL A 182 4.06 42.06 -9.49
C VAL A 182 4.66 41.74 -10.86
N TYR A 183 3.81 41.84 -11.88
CA TYR A 183 4.15 41.67 -13.29
C TYR A 183 5.21 42.68 -13.76
#